data_AF-A0A0K0GFB1-F1
#
_entry.id   AF-A0A0K0GFB1-F1
#
_cell.length_a   1.000
_cell.length_b   1.000
_cell.length_c   1.000
_cell.angle_alpha   90.00
_cell.angle_beta   90.00
_cell.angle_gamma   90.00
#
_symmetry.space_group_name_H-M   'P 1'
#
loop_
_entity.id
_entity.type
_entity.pdbx_description
1 polymer ?
#
loop_
_entity_poly.entity_id
_entity_poly.type
_entity_poly.pdbx_seq_one_letter_code
_entity_poly.pdbx_strand_id
1 'polypeptide(L)'
;MQAVSGTLHLALHTLRRNRENRNPDAAARGFHNLNLEQWEALSEDERHHKRGEQQHYSDLVTRLALTGILSNIAIGAAGKAYGRPEMAARLLTSELKVAPYAAARDAIQATFRMVGTRAPTNGGVSDPHVTSAGRFYGIANILTNLASNELEAPDFASARQRWAGLLSPFNIGDATRIVFQQAAVNAALNVALETADWLSVTQHEADEAGTQQIWEPAWKAKREDYERIMDHSVARTAAINSNIAFGTAVNMIGTWLGLPPARSALLSNTLAGVAAGMQYKVIAGTWQAAAAVREAEAARAQTE
;
A
#
# COMPACT_ATOMS: atom_id res chain seq x y z
N MET A 1 -10.01 21.74 2.43
CA MET A 1 -8.75 21.05 2.06
C MET A 1 -8.90 19.53 2.05
N GLN A 2 -9.28 18.86 3.15
CA GLN A 2 -9.49 17.39 3.15
C GLN A 2 -10.49 16.92 2.08
N ALA A 3 -11.62 17.62 1.92
CA ALA A 3 -12.57 17.29 0.85
C ALA A 3 -11.97 17.43 -0.57
N VAL A 4 -11.14 18.44 -0.82
CA VAL A 4 -10.48 18.64 -2.12
C VAL A 4 -9.44 17.54 -2.39
N SER A 5 -8.61 17.23 -1.39
CA SER A 5 -7.66 16.10 -1.42
C SER A 5 -8.41 14.79 -1.71
N GLY A 6 -9.49 14.53 -0.97
CA GLY A 6 -10.32 13.34 -1.13
C GLY A 6 -10.93 13.23 -2.53
N THR A 7 -11.47 14.31 -3.09
CA THR A 7 -12.00 14.32 -4.46
C THR A 7 -10.93 13.98 -5.50
N LEU A 8 -9.72 14.54 -5.35
CA LEU A 8 -8.60 14.21 -6.23
C LEU A 8 -8.22 12.72 -6.13
N HIS A 9 -8.15 12.17 -4.92
CA HIS A 9 -7.90 10.74 -4.72
C HIS A 9 -8.98 9.88 -5.38
N LEU A 10 -10.26 10.20 -5.20
CA LEU A 10 -11.36 9.48 -5.83
C LEU A 10 -11.29 9.53 -7.36
N ALA A 11 -10.93 10.69 -7.94
CA ALA A 11 -10.71 10.81 -9.38
C ALA A 11 -9.58 9.89 -9.86
N LEU A 12 -8.47 9.81 -9.13
CA LEU A 12 -7.37 8.88 -9.44
C LEU A 12 -7.82 7.41 -9.34
N HIS A 13 -8.64 7.05 -8.34
CA HIS A 13 -9.20 5.69 -8.23
C HIS A 13 -10.13 5.34 -9.40
N THR A 14 -10.93 6.29 -9.88
CA THR A 14 -11.74 6.12 -11.09
C THR A 14 -10.85 5.92 -12.32
N LEU A 15 -9.78 6.70 -12.47
CA LEU A 15 -8.82 6.52 -13.56
C LEU A 15 -8.16 5.14 -13.53
N ARG A 16 -7.71 4.68 -12.35
CA ARG A 16 -7.17 3.32 -12.17
C ARG A 16 -8.19 2.27 -12.60
N ARG A 17 -9.43 2.35 -12.11
CA ARG A 17 -10.49 1.40 -12.45
C ARG A 17 -10.75 1.36 -13.96
N ASN A 18 -10.80 2.53 -14.60
CA ASN A 18 -10.99 2.62 -16.04
C ASN A 18 -9.84 1.99 -16.83
N ARG A 19 -8.59 2.13 -16.36
CA ARG A 19 -7.41 1.48 -16.96
C ARG A 19 -7.50 -0.03 -16.87
N GLU A 20 -7.89 -0.56 -15.71
CA GLU A 20 -8.06 -2.00 -15.49
C GLU A 20 -9.20 -2.59 -16.35
N ASN A 21 -10.30 -1.85 -16.51
CA ASN A 21 -11.45 -2.26 -17.32
C ASN A 21 -11.20 -2.27 -18.85
N ARG A 22 -10.03 -1.83 -19.32
CA ARG A 22 -9.68 -1.90 -20.76
C ARG A 22 -9.66 -3.34 -21.28
N ASN A 23 -9.23 -4.27 -20.43
CA ASN A 23 -9.18 -5.69 -20.76
C ASN A 23 -9.64 -6.54 -19.56
N PRO A 24 -10.97 -6.75 -19.39
CA PRO A 24 -11.52 -7.47 -18.24
C PRO A 24 -11.04 -8.92 -18.11
N ASP A 25 -10.75 -9.58 -19.24
CA ASP A 25 -10.23 -10.95 -19.25
C ASP A 25 -8.78 -10.99 -18.79
N ALA A 26 -7.92 -10.07 -19.25
CA ALA A 26 -6.55 -9.96 -18.73
C ALA A 26 -6.54 -9.59 -17.25
N ALA A 27 -7.41 -8.68 -16.81
CA ALA A 27 -7.55 -8.32 -15.41
C ALA A 27 -7.92 -9.53 -14.55
N ALA A 28 -8.92 -10.30 -14.95
CA ALA A 28 -9.34 -11.51 -14.25
C ALA A 28 -8.24 -12.58 -14.25
N ARG A 29 -7.57 -12.81 -15.38
CA ARG A 29 -6.44 -13.75 -15.47
C ARG A 29 -5.31 -13.38 -14.51
N GLY A 30 -4.87 -12.13 -14.51
CA GLY A 30 -3.84 -11.64 -13.60
C GLY A 30 -4.26 -11.75 -12.13
N PHE A 31 -5.49 -11.37 -11.79
CA PHE A 31 -6.02 -11.48 -10.43
C PHE A 31 -5.99 -12.92 -9.90
N HIS A 32 -6.37 -13.88 -10.75
CA HIS A 32 -6.49 -15.30 -10.40
C HIS A 32 -5.22 -16.13 -10.67
N ASN A 33 -4.14 -15.49 -11.13
CA ASN A 33 -2.89 -16.12 -11.55
C ASN A 33 -3.05 -17.20 -12.65
N LEU A 34 -3.87 -16.91 -13.67
CA LEU A 34 -4.16 -17.82 -14.78
C LEU A 34 -3.43 -17.42 -16.06
N ASN A 35 -2.80 -18.38 -16.73
CA ASN A 35 -2.33 -18.17 -18.10
C ASN A 35 -3.49 -18.23 -19.12
N LEU A 36 -3.20 -17.97 -20.40
CA LEU A 36 -4.22 -17.92 -21.44
C LEU A 36 -4.88 -19.29 -21.66
N GLU A 37 -4.10 -20.37 -21.72
CA GLU A 37 -4.61 -21.73 -21.94
C GLU A 37 -5.55 -22.16 -20.79
N GLN A 38 -5.16 -21.88 -19.54
CA GLN A 38 -5.97 -22.12 -18.36
C GLN A 38 -7.27 -21.33 -18.38
N TRP A 39 -7.25 -20.09 -18.87
CA TRP A 39 -8.43 -19.26 -19.00
C TRP A 39 -9.38 -19.76 -20.09
N GLU A 40 -8.85 -20.18 -21.23
CA GLU A 40 -9.64 -20.71 -22.35
C GLU A 40 -10.25 -22.08 -22.04
N ALA A 41 -9.63 -22.85 -21.15
CA ALA A 41 -10.17 -24.11 -20.65
C ALA A 41 -11.38 -23.93 -19.71
N LEU A 42 -11.62 -22.73 -19.19
CA LEU A 42 -12.77 -22.46 -18.32
C LEU A 42 -14.06 -22.33 -19.12
N SER A 43 -15.15 -22.80 -18.53
CA SER A 43 -16.50 -22.52 -19.02
C SER A 43 -16.79 -21.01 -19.03
N GLU A 44 -17.80 -20.61 -19.81
CA GLU A 44 -18.23 -19.21 -19.84
C GLU A 44 -18.70 -18.70 -18.47
N ASP A 45 -19.40 -19.56 -17.72
CA ASP A 45 -19.87 -19.26 -16.36
C ASP A 45 -18.70 -19.05 -15.39
N GLU A 46 -17.66 -19.88 -15.46
CA GLU A 46 -16.45 -19.72 -14.63
C GLU A 46 -15.70 -18.43 -14.97
N ARG A 47 -15.55 -18.10 -16.26
CA ARG A 47 -14.93 -16.84 -16.69
C ARG A 47 -15.76 -15.63 -16.22
N HIS A 48 -17.08 -15.70 -16.32
CA HIS A 48 -17.97 -14.66 -15.82
C HIS A 48 -17.84 -14.48 -14.30
N HIS A 49 -17.82 -15.58 -13.54
CA HIS A 49 -17.62 -15.56 -12.10
C HIS A 49 -16.28 -14.92 -11.71
N LYS A 50 -15.18 -15.33 -12.35
CA LYS A 50 -13.84 -14.79 -12.07
C LYS A 50 -13.69 -13.31 -12.40
N ARG A 51 -14.31 -12.84 -13.49
CA ARG A 51 -14.43 -11.40 -13.80
C ARG A 51 -15.19 -10.65 -12.71
N GLY A 52 -16.31 -11.21 -12.26
CA GLY A 52 -17.11 -10.62 -11.18
C GLY A 52 -16.34 -10.50 -9.87
N GLU A 53 -15.58 -11.54 -9.49
CA GLU A 53 -14.73 -11.49 -8.30
C GLU A 53 -13.61 -10.45 -8.43
N GLN A 54 -12.91 -10.41 -9.56
CA GLN A 54 -11.86 -9.41 -9.79
C GLN A 54 -12.41 -7.98 -9.69
N GLN A 55 -13.56 -7.71 -10.31
CA GLN A 55 -14.23 -6.41 -10.24
C GLN A 55 -14.66 -6.06 -8.81
N HIS A 56 -15.14 -7.05 -8.04
CA HIS A 56 -15.48 -6.86 -6.63
C HIS A 56 -14.27 -6.34 -5.83
N TYR A 57 -13.10 -6.97 -5.98
CA TYR A 57 -11.89 -6.54 -5.27
C TYR A 57 -11.37 -5.18 -5.77
N SER A 58 -11.47 -4.91 -7.07
CA SER A 58 -11.17 -3.58 -7.63
C SER A 58 -12.05 -2.47 -7.01
N ASP A 59 -13.33 -2.77 -6.78
CA ASP A 59 -14.26 -1.87 -6.11
C ASP A 59 -13.95 -1.70 -4.63
N LEU A 60 -13.47 -2.75 -3.97
CA LEU A 60 -12.99 -2.65 -2.59
C LEU A 60 -11.82 -1.66 -2.46
N VAL A 61 -10.90 -1.56 -3.43
CA VAL A 61 -9.83 -0.53 -3.40
C VAL A 61 -10.43 0.88 -3.37
N THR A 62 -11.43 1.15 -4.20
CA THR A 62 -12.11 2.46 -4.25
C THR A 62 -12.88 2.73 -2.95
N ARG A 63 -13.53 1.70 -2.39
CA ARG A 63 -14.23 1.80 -1.10
C ARG A 63 -13.28 2.02 0.06
N LEU A 64 -12.09 1.42 0.05
CA LEU A 64 -11.02 1.68 1.03
C LEU A 64 -10.57 3.14 0.97
N ALA A 65 -10.38 3.68 -0.23
CA ALA A 65 -10.05 5.10 -0.42
C ALA A 65 -11.13 6.02 0.16
N LEU A 66 -12.40 5.77 -0.21
CA LEU A 66 -13.54 6.54 0.29
C LEU A 66 -13.64 6.46 1.81
N THR A 67 -13.50 5.26 2.37
CA THR A 67 -13.54 5.03 3.82
C THR A 67 -12.43 5.79 4.52
N GLY A 68 -11.20 5.72 4.02
CA GLY A 68 -10.06 6.50 4.55
C GLY A 68 -10.32 8.00 4.57
N ILE A 69 -10.86 8.55 3.47
CA ILE A 69 -11.21 9.98 3.36
C ILE A 69 -12.29 10.36 4.40
N LEU A 70 -13.39 9.60 4.47
CA LEU A 70 -14.48 9.88 5.39
C LEU A 70 -14.04 9.74 6.85
N SER A 71 -13.24 8.72 7.17
CA SER A 71 -12.63 8.55 8.48
C SER A 71 -11.72 9.73 8.83
N ASN A 72 -10.88 10.21 7.92
CA ASN A 72 -10.00 11.35 8.19
C ASN A 72 -10.76 12.66 8.45
N ILE A 73 -11.89 12.87 7.77
CA ILE A 73 -12.79 14.01 8.02
C ILE A 73 -13.44 13.88 9.40
N ALA A 74 -14.00 12.70 9.70
CA ALA A 74 -14.67 12.45 10.99
C ALA A 74 -13.70 12.57 12.16
N ILE A 75 -12.50 11.99 12.04
CA ILE A 75 -11.43 12.09 13.03
C ILE A 75 -10.97 13.54 13.19
N GLY A 76 -10.80 14.28 12.10
CA GLY A 76 -10.44 15.70 12.16
C GLY A 76 -11.48 16.54 12.90
N ALA A 77 -12.77 16.30 12.64
CA ALA A 77 -13.88 16.96 13.33
C ALA A 77 -13.95 16.58 14.82
N ALA A 78 -13.82 15.29 15.14
CA ALA A 78 -13.77 14.79 16.51
C ALA A 78 -12.57 15.39 17.26
N GLY A 79 -11.38 15.37 16.66
CA GLY A 79 -10.17 15.98 17.23
C GLY A 79 -10.41 17.43 17.64
N LYS A 80 -11.02 18.25 16.77
CA LYS A 80 -11.41 19.63 17.11
C LYS A 80 -12.38 19.69 18.31
N ALA A 81 -13.39 18.83 18.35
CA ALA A 81 -14.37 18.80 19.46
C ALA A 81 -13.73 18.40 20.80
N TYR A 82 -12.67 17.59 20.79
CA TYR A 82 -11.94 17.12 21.98
C TYR A 82 -10.65 17.92 22.26
N GLY A 83 -10.53 19.15 21.75
CA GLY A 83 -9.40 20.04 22.06
C GLY A 83 -8.09 19.70 21.35
N ARG A 84 -8.14 18.94 20.26
CA ARG A 84 -7.01 18.57 19.37
C ARG A 84 -7.22 19.07 17.93
N PRO A 85 -7.37 20.40 17.71
CA PRO A 85 -7.65 20.96 16.38
C PRO A 85 -6.54 20.68 15.34
N GLU A 86 -5.32 20.41 15.77
CA GLU A 86 -4.18 20.05 14.92
C GLU A 86 -4.33 18.69 14.23
N MET A 87 -5.26 17.85 14.69
CA MET A 87 -5.45 16.50 14.19
C MET A 87 -5.85 16.46 12.71
N ALA A 88 -6.74 17.38 12.29
CA ALA A 88 -7.13 17.49 10.89
C ALA A 88 -5.95 17.85 9.97
N ALA A 89 -5.09 18.77 10.43
CA ALA A 89 -3.89 19.17 9.69
C ALA A 89 -2.87 18.02 9.60
N ARG A 90 -2.71 17.24 10.68
CA ARG A 90 -1.84 16.05 10.70
C ARG A 90 -2.30 14.98 9.71
N LEU A 91 -3.61 14.70 9.66
CA LEU A 91 -4.16 13.71 8.74
C LEU A 91 -4.05 14.15 7.28
N LEU A 92 -4.39 15.42 6.98
CA LEU A 92 -4.20 15.98 5.65
C LEU A 92 -2.72 15.92 5.21
N THR A 93 -1.80 16.26 6.12
CA THR A 93 -0.36 16.18 5.85
C THR A 93 0.06 14.74 5.56
N SER A 94 -0.54 13.77 6.25
CA SER A 94 -0.28 12.36 5.99
C SER A 94 -0.72 11.95 4.59
N GLU A 95 -1.97 12.28 4.20
CA GLU A 95 -2.49 11.98 2.86
C GLU A 95 -1.58 12.56 1.76
N LEU A 96 -1.19 13.83 1.90
CA LEU A 96 -0.34 14.53 0.94
C LEU A 96 1.08 13.96 0.87
N LYS A 97 1.58 13.32 1.93
CA LYS A 97 2.89 12.65 1.95
C LYS A 97 2.84 11.26 1.34
N VAL A 98 1.72 10.56 1.49
CA VAL A 98 1.56 9.17 1.02
C VAL A 98 1.56 9.10 -0.50
N ALA A 99 0.92 10.04 -1.20
CA ALA A 99 0.89 10.06 -2.66
C ALA A 99 2.30 10.13 -3.31
N PRO A 100 3.17 11.11 -3.00
CA PRO A 100 4.52 11.16 -3.56
C PRO A 100 5.39 10.00 -3.07
N TYR A 101 5.19 9.51 -1.84
CA TYR A 101 5.86 8.30 -1.36
C TYR A 101 5.50 7.08 -2.23
N ALA A 102 4.20 6.86 -2.48
CA ALA A 102 3.74 5.74 -3.29
C ALA A 102 4.27 5.83 -4.73
N ALA A 103 4.22 7.03 -5.33
CA ALA A 103 4.75 7.28 -6.67
C ALA A 103 6.26 7.03 -6.74
N ALA A 104 7.05 7.53 -5.78
CA ALA A 104 8.49 7.32 -5.73
C ALA A 104 8.84 5.83 -5.58
N ARG A 105 8.12 5.13 -4.69
CA ARG A 105 8.31 3.69 -4.49
C ARG A 105 8.02 2.90 -5.75
N ASP A 106 6.88 3.14 -6.39
CA ASP A 106 6.51 2.40 -7.60
C ASP A 106 7.38 2.81 -8.80
N ALA A 107 7.92 4.03 -8.85
CA ALA A 107 8.95 4.42 -9.82
C ALA A 107 10.26 3.63 -9.63
N ILE A 108 10.71 3.43 -8.38
CA ILE A 108 11.87 2.58 -8.08
C ILE A 108 11.60 1.14 -8.52
N GLN A 109 10.42 0.59 -8.22
CA GLN A 109 10.06 -0.77 -8.62
C GLN A 109 9.75 -0.90 -10.14
N ALA A 110 9.48 0.20 -10.84
CA ALA A 110 9.46 0.24 -12.31
C ALA A 110 10.88 0.22 -12.89
N THR A 111 11.85 0.74 -12.15
CA THR A 111 13.23 0.90 -12.61
C THR A 111 14.07 -0.33 -12.33
N PHE A 112 13.92 -0.92 -11.14
CA PHE A 112 14.80 -1.98 -10.65
C PHE A 112 14.01 -3.23 -10.25
N ARG A 113 14.58 -4.39 -10.57
CA ARG A 113 14.26 -5.70 -10.00
C ARG A 113 15.51 -6.24 -9.32
N MET A 114 15.40 -6.91 -8.17
CA MET A 114 16.51 -7.53 -7.44
C MET A 114 16.40 -9.05 -7.42
N VAL A 115 15.16 -9.56 -7.41
CA VAL A 115 14.85 -10.99 -7.44
C VAL A 115 13.97 -11.31 -8.63
N GLY A 116 14.26 -12.44 -9.26
CA GLY A 116 13.51 -13.01 -10.37
C GLY A 116 13.24 -14.48 -10.14
N THR A 117 12.74 -15.14 -11.18
CA THR A 117 12.44 -16.57 -11.21
C THR A 117 13.29 -17.23 -12.28
N ARG A 118 13.78 -18.45 -12.03
CA ARG A 118 14.66 -19.16 -12.97
C ARG A 118 13.95 -19.54 -14.27
N ALA A 119 12.64 -19.77 -14.22
CA ALA A 119 11.81 -20.12 -15.35
C ALA A 119 10.59 -19.18 -15.40
N PRO A 120 9.94 -19.03 -16.56
CA PRO A 120 8.76 -18.19 -16.69
C PRO A 120 7.66 -18.58 -15.69
N THR A 121 6.95 -17.56 -15.22
CA THR A 121 5.79 -17.66 -14.32
C THR A 121 4.60 -16.94 -14.94
N ASN A 122 3.43 -17.07 -14.33
CA ASN A 122 2.23 -16.33 -14.74
C ASN A 122 2.26 -14.84 -14.30
N GLY A 123 3.32 -14.39 -13.61
CA GLY A 123 3.48 -13.00 -13.17
C GLY A 123 2.68 -12.64 -11.90
N GLY A 124 2.32 -13.63 -11.09
CA GLY A 124 1.56 -13.45 -9.86
C GLY A 124 1.45 -14.72 -9.02
N VAL A 125 0.61 -14.65 -8.01
CA VAL A 125 0.28 -15.73 -7.06
C VAL A 125 -1.22 -15.96 -6.98
N SER A 126 -1.64 -17.20 -6.76
CA SER A 126 -3.03 -17.60 -6.60
C SER A 126 -3.59 -17.23 -5.23
N ASP A 127 -4.90 -17.34 -5.06
CA ASP A 127 -5.64 -16.96 -3.85
C ASP A 127 -5.09 -17.50 -2.52
N PRO A 128 -4.77 -18.81 -2.38
CA PRO A 128 -4.17 -19.33 -1.15
C PRO A 128 -2.81 -18.70 -0.84
N HIS A 129 -1.98 -18.49 -1.86
CA HIS A 129 -0.65 -17.92 -1.70
C HIS A 129 -0.69 -16.41 -1.43
N VAL A 130 -1.60 -15.67 -2.07
CA VAL A 130 -1.89 -14.26 -1.73
C VAL A 130 -2.32 -14.13 -0.27
N THR A 131 -3.15 -15.05 0.21
CA THR A 131 -3.60 -15.06 1.61
C THR A 131 -2.44 -15.34 2.57
N SER A 132 -1.55 -16.28 2.22
CA SER A 132 -0.34 -16.56 2.99
C SER A 132 0.60 -15.35 3.04
N ALA A 133 0.89 -14.76 1.87
CA ALA A 133 1.67 -13.53 1.76
C ALA A 133 1.06 -12.39 2.59
N GLY A 134 -0.26 -12.24 2.58
CA GLY A 134 -0.97 -11.25 3.40
C GLY A 134 -0.79 -11.45 4.90
N ARG A 135 -0.77 -12.71 5.39
CA ARG A 135 -0.47 -12.99 6.81
C ARG A 135 0.95 -12.60 7.16
N PHE A 136 1.92 -12.96 6.30
CA PHE A 136 3.32 -12.57 6.48
C PHE A 136 3.47 -11.05 6.51
N TYR A 137 2.90 -10.35 5.51
CA TYR A 137 2.93 -8.90 5.41
C TYR A 137 2.30 -8.22 6.62
N GLY A 138 1.18 -8.75 7.12
CA GLY A 138 0.53 -8.27 8.34
C GLY A 138 1.44 -8.36 9.56
N ILE A 139 2.05 -9.53 9.80
CA ILE A 139 3.01 -9.73 10.91
C ILE A 139 4.22 -8.81 10.76
N ALA A 140 4.79 -8.72 9.55
CA ALA A 140 5.93 -7.87 9.28
C ALA A 140 5.61 -6.39 9.53
N ASN A 141 4.40 -5.93 9.18
CA ASN A 141 3.93 -4.58 9.52
C ASN A 141 3.81 -4.37 11.03
N ILE A 142 3.27 -5.33 11.79
CA ILE A 142 3.20 -5.25 13.26
C ILE A 142 4.61 -5.06 13.84
N LEU A 143 5.54 -5.94 13.46
CA LEU A 143 6.92 -5.89 13.97
C LEU A 143 7.62 -4.58 13.60
N THR A 144 7.44 -4.12 12.35
CA THR A 144 8.03 -2.86 11.86
C THR A 144 7.47 -1.66 12.62
N ASN A 145 6.16 -1.62 12.86
CA ASN A 145 5.51 -0.53 13.60
C ASN A 145 5.93 -0.53 15.08
N LEU A 146 6.08 -1.69 15.70
CA LEU A 146 6.57 -1.79 17.08
C LEU A 146 8.05 -1.40 17.18
N ALA A 147 8.90 -1.87 16.28
CA ALA A 147 10.30 -1.45 16.20
C ALA A 147 10.44 0.06 15.99
N SER A 148 9.58 0.65 15.14
CA SER A 148 9.54 2.10 14.91
C SER A 148 9.24 2.88 16.19
N ASN A 149 8.34 2.39 17.05
CA ASN A 149 8.06 3.02 18.34
C ASN A 149 9.27 2.95 19.29
N GLU A 150 9.92 1.78 19.40
CA GLU A 150 11.06 1.58 20.29
C GLU A 150 12.31 2.36 19.84
N LEU A 151 12.44 2.57 18.53
CA LEU A 151 13.53 3.34 17.93
C LEU A 151 13.18 4.83 17.74
N GLU A 152 12.01 5.28 18.21
CA GLU A 152 11.63 6.69 18.14
C GLU A 152 12.56 7.51 19.04
N ALA A 153 13.22 8.52 18.46
CA ALA A 153 14.09 9.38 19.24
C ALA A 153 13.26 10.10 20.34
N PRO A 154 13.71 10.13 21.61
CA PRO A 154 12.94 10.69 22.72
C PRO A 154 12.46 12.13 22.48
N ASP A 155 13.28 12.91 21.79
CA ASP A 155 13.05 14.32 21.49
C ASP A 155 12.32 14.57 20.16
N PHE A 156 11.94 13.51 19.43
CA PHE A 156 11.43 13.64 18.07
C PHE A 156 10.15 14.46 17.99
N ALA A 157 9.25 14.33 18.96
CA ALA A 157 8.02 15.12 19.01
C ALA A 157 8.31 16.62 19.12
N SER A 158 9.21 17.02 20.02
CA SER A 158 9.63 18.40 20.22
C SER A 158 10.47 18.93 19.05
N ALA A 159 11.33 18.10 18.46
CA ALA A 159 12.08 18.44 17.24
C ALA A 159 11.13 18.72 16.05
N ARG A 160 10.09 17.89 15.88
CA ARG A 160 9.08 18.07 14.83
C ARG A 160 8.28 19.37 15.02
N GLN A 161 7.94 19.74 16.26
CA GLN A 161 7.31 21.02 16.56
C GLN A 161 8.19 22.20 16.11
N ARG A 162 9.49 22.17 16.45
CA ARG A 162 10.42 23.21 16.01
C ARG A 162 10.52 23.28 14.50
N TRP A 163 10.62 22.13 13.84
CA TRP A 163 10.72 22.03 12.39
C TRP A 163 9.46 22.55 11.68
N ALA A 164 8.29 22.46 12.33
CA ALA A 164 7.04 23.08 11.89
C ALA A 164 6.93 24.58 12.24
N GLY A 165 8.00 25.21 12.76
CA GLY A 165 8.00 26.61 13.15
C GLY A 165 7.32 26.92 14.48
N LEU A 166 6.96 25.90 15.27
CA LEU A 166 6.34 26.07 16.58
C LEU A 166 7.38 26.26 17.69
N LEU A 167 6.91 26.75 18.84
CA LEU A 167 7.70 26.87 20.07
C LEU A 167 8.16 25.47 20.53
N SER A 168 9.47 25.34 20.74
CA SER A 168 10.14 24.10 21.14
C SER A 168 11.52 24.45 21.71
N PRO A 169 12.07 23.64 22.64
CA PRO A 169 13.38 23.89 23.23
C PRO A 169 14.55 23.78 22.23
N PHE A 170 14.32 23.22 21.05
CA PHE A 170 15.36 23.03 20.03
C PHE A 170 15.57 24.28 19.16
N ASN A 171 16.82 24.52 18.75
CA ASN A 171 17.08 25.36 17.57
C ASN A 171 16.73 24.58 16.27
N ILE A 172 16.66 25.28 15.14
CA ILE A 172 16.23 24.65 13.88
C ILE A 172 17.23 23.58 13.40
N GLY A 173 18.54 23.77 13.61
CA GLY A 173 19.58 22.83 13.19
C GLY A 173 19.49 21.49 13.94
N ASP A 174 19.34 21.54 15.26
CA ASP A 174 19.17 20.35 16.10
C ASP A 174 17.85 19.63 15.79
N ALA A 175 16.77 20.39 15.62
CA ALA A 175 15.48 19.85 15.21
C ALA A 175 15.56 19.15 13.85
N THR A 176 16.22 19.78 12.87
CA THR A 176 16.47 19.20 11.56
C THR A 176 17.25 17.90 11.68
N ARG A 177 18.36 17.88 12.41
CA ARG A 177 19.16 16.67 12.62
C ARG A 177 18.33 15.51 13.18
N ILE A 178 17.56 15.74 14.25
CA ILE A 178 16.72 14.71 14.89
C ILE A 178 15.64 14.22 13.91
N VAL A 179 14.99 15.13 13.18
CA VAL A 179 13.96 14.76 12.20
C VAL A 179 14.53 13.91 11.07
N PHE A 180 15.71 14.26 10.54
CA PHE A 180 16.38 13.49 9.49
C PHE A 180 16.87 12.13 10.00
N GLN A 181 17.38 12.06 11.23
CA GLN A 181 17.76 10.79 11.87
C GLN A 181 16.55 9.86 11.99
N GLN A 182 15.42 10.36 12.51
CA GLN A 182 14.21 9.55 12.60
C GLN A 182 13.69 9.14 11.22
N ALA A 183 13.76 10.03 10.23
CA ALA A 183 13.38 9.70 8.85
C ALA A 183 14.26 8.57 8.27
N ALA A 184 15.57 8.57 8.58
CA ALA A 184 16.49 7.51 8.16
C ALA A 184 16.17 6.16 8.83
N VAL A 185 15.86 6.16 10.13
CA VAL A 185 15.40 4.96 10.85
C VAL A 185 14.13 4.40 10.22
N ASN A 186 13.12 5.26 10.02
CA ASN A 186 11.86 4.86 9.41
C ASN A 186 12.06 4.35 7.98
N ALA A 187 12.98 4.97 7.21
CA ALA A 187 13.32 4.50 5.87
C ALA A 187 13.96 3.12 5.90
N ALA A 188 14.93 2.87 6.80
CA ALA A 188 15.58 1.57 6.95
C ALA A 188 14.58 0.46 7.33
N LEU A 189 13.68 0.75 8.28
CA LEU A 189 12.61 -0.16 8.69
C LEU A 189 11.65 -0.49 7.53
N ASN A 190 11.23 0.53 6.77
CA ASN A 190 10.40 0.31 5.59
C ASN A 190 11.14 -0.49 4.51
N VAL A 191 12.41 -0.19 4.22
CA VAL A 191 13.20 -0.96 3.24
C VAL A 191 13.31 -2.44 3.65
N ALA A 192 13.53 -2.73 4.93
CA ALA A 192 13.57 -4.09 5.43
C ALA A 192 12.23 -4.81 5.27
N LEU A 193 11.12 -4.16 5.66
CA LEU A 193 9.75 -4.67 5.48
C LEU A 193 9.47 -4.98 4.01
N GLU A 194 9.73 -4.03 3.12
CA GLU A 194 9.42 -4.18 1.70
C GLU A 194 10.31 -5.21 0.99
N THR A 195 11.56 -5.34 1.43
CA THR A 195 12.44 -6.40 0.94
C THR A 195 11.91 -7.77 1.36
N ALA A 196 11.50 -7.91 2.63
CA ALA A 196 10.95 -9.15 3.15
C ALA A 196 9.62 -9.54 2.46
N ASP A 197 8.72 -8.59 2.28
CA ASP A 197 7.46 -8.78 1.54
C ASP A 197 7.72 -9.25 0.11
N TRP A 198 8.61 -8.55 -0.60
CA TRP A 198 8.91 -8.89 -1.98
C TRP A 198 9.58 -10.26 -2.13
N LEU A 199 10.51 -10.59 -1.24
CA LEU A 199 11.10 -11.93 -1.19
C LEU A 199 10.03 -12.99 -0.95
N SER A 200 9.11 -12.76 0.00
CA SER A 200 8.03 -13.69 0.32
C SER A 200 7.08 -13.92 -0.86
N VAL A 201 6.65 -12.86 -1.55
CA VAL A 201 5.73 -12.98 -2.70
C VAL A 201 6.41 -13.68 -3.86
N THR A 202 7.64 -13.29 -4.19
CA THR A 202 8.37 -13.93 -5.31
C THR A 202 8.70 -15.38 -5.00
N GLN A 203 8.93 -15.76 -3.75
CA GLN A 203 9.06 -17.16 -3.37
C GLN A 203 7.74 -17.93 -3.58
N HIS A 204 6.61 -17.36 -3.17
CA HIS A 204 5.30 -17.97 -3.42
C HIS A 204 5.01 -18.13 -4.92
N GLU A 205 5.36 -17.13 -5.73
CA GLU A 205 5.24 -17.20 -7.19
C GLU A 205 6.12 -18.29 -7.79
N ALA A 206 7.37 -18.40 -7.31
CA ALA A 206 8.29 -19.45 -7.75
C ALA A 206 7.79 -20.85 -7.39
N ASP A 207 7.28 -21.03 -6.17
CA ASP A 207 6.73 -22.31 -5.71
C ASP A 207 5.51 -22.74 -6.53
N GLU A 208 4.60 -21.82 -6.84
CA GLU A 208 3.43 -22.10 -7.67
C GLU A 208 3.79 -22.50 -9.10
N ALA A 209 4.80 -21.86 -9.67
CA ALA A 209 5.29 -22.17 -11.01
C ALA A 209 6.24 -23.38 -11.06
N GLY A 210 6.52 -24.03 -9.92
CA GLY A 210 7.46 -25.16 -9.85
C GLY A 210 8.89 -24.77 -10.21
N THR A 211 9.27 -23.51 -9.98
CA THR A 211 10.58 -22.94 -10.28
C THR A 211 11.30 -22.48 -9.02
N GLN A 212 12.40 -21.76 -9.17
CA GLN A 212 13.19 -21.23 -8.05
C GLN A 212 13.30 -19.72 -8.14
N GLN A 213 13.14 -19.04 -7.00
CA GLN A 213 13.56 -17.67 -6.85
C GLN A 213 15.08 -17.58 -7.00
N ILE A 214 15.55 -16.58 -7.73
CA ILE A 214 16.97 -16.32 -7.93
C ILE A 214 17.29 -14.86 -7.64
N TRP A 215 18.51 -14.63 -7.16
CA TRP A 215 19.08 -13.31 -7.11
C TRP A 215 19.42 -12.85 -8.53
N GLU A 216 18.67 -11.88 -9.03
CA GLU A 216 18.80 -11.39 -10.40
C GLU A 216 18.50 -9.89 -10.46
N PRO A 217 19.49 -9.05 -10.08
CA PRO A 217 19.39 -7.62 -10.25
C PRO A 217 19.26 -7.25 -11.73
N ALA A 218 18.17 -6.57 -12.08
CA ALA A 218 17.87 -6.18 -13.44
C ALA A 218 17.31 -4.76 -13.53
N TRP A 219 17.69 -4.06 -14.60
CA TRP A 219 17.12 -2.78 -14.97
C TRP A 219 15.89 -3.01 -15.85
N LYS A 220 14.72 -2.60 -15.37
CA LYS A 220 13.44 -2.73 -16.07
C LYS A 220 13.18 -1.49 -16.92
N ALA A 221 12.91 -0.35 -16.28
CA ALA A 221 12.77 1.01 -16.81
C ALA A 221 12.16 1.18 -18.22
N LYS A 222 11.28 0.27 -18.63
CA LYS A 222 10.50 0.44 -19.86
C LYS A 222 9.40 1.45 -19.58
N ARG A 223 8.92 2.16 -20.61
CA ARG A 223 7.84 3.14 -20.45
C ARG A 223 6.60 2.51 -19.82
N GLU A 224 6.29 1.28 -20.23
CA GLU A 224 5.16 0.48 -19.78
C GLU A 224 5.28 0.12 -18.29
N ASP A 225 6.51 -0.07 -17.79
CA ASP A 225 6.75 -0.31 -16.37
C ASP A 225 6.39 0.92 -15.52
N TYR A 226 6.61 2.14 -16.03
CA TYR A 226 6.26 3.38 -15.31
C TYR A 226 4.76 3.67 -15.30
N GLU A 227 3.98 3.07 -16.20
CA GLU A 227 2.52 3.17 -16.14
C GLU A 227 1.95 2.63 -14.83
N ARG A 228 2.73 1.79 -14.13
CA ARG A 228 2.36 1.30 -12.80
C ARG A 228 2.10 2.41 -11.77
N ILE A 229 2.66 3.59 -11.98
CA ILE A 229 2.42 4.74 -11.08
C ILE A 229 0.94 5.12 -11.10
N MET A 230 0.28 4.99 -12.25
CA MET A 230 -1.13 5.35 -12.43
C MET A 230 -2.10 4.29 -11.91
N ASP A 231 -1.62 3.11 -11.51
CA ASP A 231 -2.47 2.05 -10.98
C ASP A 231 -2.02 1.54 -9.59
N HIS A 232 -0.76 1.12 -9.43
CA HIS A 232 -0.24 0.59 -8.19
C HIS A 232 -0.13 1.67 -7.13
N SER A 233 0.38 2.87 -7.47
CA SER A 233 0.53 3.95 -6.48
C SER A 233 -0.81 4.48 -6.00
N VAL A 234 -1.81 4.48 -6.88
CA VAL A 234 -3.18 4.86 -6.53
C VAL A 234 -3.77 3.86 -5.54
N ALA A 235 -3.70 2.55 -5.84
CA ALA A 235 -4.16 1.51 -4.93
C ALA A 235 -3.38 1.51 -3.59
N ARG A 236 -2.07 1.69 -3.64
CA ARG A 236 -1.19 1.79 -2.47
C ARG A 236 -1.56 2.96 -1.57
N THR A 237 -1.88 4.10 -2.17
CA THR A 237 -2.30 5.29 -1.43
C THR A 237 -3.58 5.03 -0.64
N ALA A 238 -4.56 4.32 -1.23
CA ALA A 238 -5.75 3.91 -0.50
C ALA A 238 -5.42 2.99 0.68
N ALA A 239 -4.57 1.98 0.47
CA ALA A 239 -4.18 1.04 1.52
C ALA A 239 -3.47 1.72 2.69
N ILE A 240 -2.52 2.62 2.40
CA ILE A 240 -1.76 3.31 3.44
C ILE A 240 -2.67 4.30 4.17
N ASN A 241 -3.43 5.13 3.44
CA ASN A 241 -4.30 6.13 4.07
C ASN A 241 -5.41 5.48 4.91
N SER A 242 -6.01 4.39 4.45
CA SER A 242 -7.03 3.66 5.23
C SER A 242 -6.43 3.06 6.51
N ASN A 243 -5.23 2.48 6.45
CA ASN A 243 -4.55 1.94 7.63
C ASN A 243 -4.13 3.03 8.62
N ILE A 244 -3.67 4.18 8.13
CA ILE A 244 -3.35 5.33 8.98
C ILE A 244 -4.62 5.85 9.67
N ALA A 245 -5.71 6.01 8.93
CA ALA A 245 -6.99 6.44 9.48
C ALA A 245 -7.51 5.46 10.54
N PHE A 246 -7.46 4.16 10.26
CA PHE A 246 -7.86 3.10 11.17
C PHE A 246 -7.01 3.07 12.45
N GLY A 247 -5.68 3.06 12.32
CA GLY A 247 -4.77 3.09 13.46
C GLY A 247 -4.96 4.35 14.32
N THR A 248 -5.21 5.49 13.68
CA THR A 248 -5.51 6.75 14.37
C THR A 248 -6.82 6.67 15.15
N ALA A 249 -7.89 6.13 14.56
CA ALA A 249 -9.17 5.93 15.24
C ALA A 249 -9.03 5.01 16.46
N VAL A 250 -8.33 3.88 16.31
CA VAL A 250 -8.04 2.96 17.41
C VAL A 250 -7.28 3.66 18.54
N ASN A 251 -6.26 4.45 18.20
CA ASN A 251 -5.46 5.18 19.18
C ASN A 251 -6.30 6.23 19.94
N MET A 252 -7.21 6.92 19.24
CA MET A 252 -8.17 7.84 19.88
C MET A 252 -9.10 7.12 20.84
N ILE A 253 -9.69 6.00 20.42
CA ILE A 253 -10.58 5.20 21.26
C ILE A 253 -9.82 4.73 22.51
N GLY A 254 -8.60 4.22 22.35
CA GLY A 254 -7.75 3.82 23.48
C GLY A 254 -7.49 4.97 24.44
N THR A 255 -7.21 6.17 23.92
CA THR A 255 -7.05 7.38 24.72
C THR A 255 -8.32 7.76 25.47
N TRP A 256 -9.50 7.68 24.82
CA TRP A 256 -10.79 7.96 25.45
C TRP A 256 -11.13 6.97 26.55
N LEU A 257 -10.71 5.71 26.42
CA LEU A 257 -10.85 4.67 27.42
C LEU A 257 -9.80 4.75 28.54
N GLY A 258 -8.93 5.76 28.53
CA GLY A 258 -7.90 5.97 29.56
C GLY A 258 -6.72 4.98 29.48
N LEU A 259 -6.49 4.35 28.33
CA LEU A 259 -5.35 3.46 28.16
C LEU A 259 -4.04 4.26 28.14
N PRO A 260 -2.97 3.76 28.81
CA PRO A 260 -1.64 4.35 28.71
C PRO A 260 -1.16 4.43 27.25
N PRO A 261 -0.36 5.44 26.87
CA PRO A 261 0.11 5.62 25.50
C PRO A 261 0.75 4.38 24.88
N ALA A 262 1.59 3.68 25.63
CA ALA A 262 2.23 2.44 25.18
C ALA A 262 1.21 1.32 24.84
N ARG A 263 0.15 1.18 25.64
CA ARG A 263 -0.91 0.18 25.38
C ARG A 263 -1.77 0.58 24.19
N SER A 264 -2.10 1.86 24.07
CA SER A 264 -2.81 2.39 22.91
C SER A 264 -2.01 2.22 21.61
N ALA A 265 -0.70 2.45 21.65
CA ALA A 265 0.19 2.28 20.52
C ALA A 265 0.37 0.81 20.13
N LEU A 266 0.54 -0.09 21.11
CA LEU A 266 0.58 -1.53 20.88
C LEU A 266 -0.71 -2.03 20.21
N LEU A 267 -1.87 -1.62 20.74
CA LEU A 267 -3.18 -1.98 20.18
C LEU A 267 -3.36 -1.43 18.76
N SER A 268 -3.08 -0.14 18.55
CA SER A 268 -3.23 0.48 17.22
C SER A 268 -2.31 -0.15 16.19
N ASN A 269 -1.05 -0.42 16.53
CA ASN A 269 -0.08 -1.01 15.61
C ASN A 269 -0.42 -2.47 15.29
N THR A 270 -0.88 -3.23 16.29
CA THR A 270 -1.33 -4.62 16.09
C THR A 270 -2.54 -4.66 15.17
N LEU A 271 -3.58 -3.88 15.48
CA LEU A 271 -4.80 -3.87 14.66
C LEU A 271 -4.54 -3.32 13.26
N ALA A 272 -3.71 -2.28 13.10
CA ALA A 272 -3.33 -1.76 11.79
C ALA A 272 -2.56 -2.80 10.95
N GLY A 273 -1.66 -3.57 11.56
CA GLY A 273 -0.95 -4.64 10.87
C GLY A 273 -1.85 -5.81 10.48
N VAL A 274 -2.79 -6.21 11.34
CA VAL A 274 -3.84 -7.19 10.98
C VAL A 274 -4.68 -6.69 9.81
N ALA A 275 -5.11 -5.42 9.85
CA ALA A 275 -5.87 -4.80 8.76
C ALA A 275 -5.06 -4.77 7.46
N ALA A 276 -3.76 -4.45 7.51
CA ALA A 276 -2.86 -4.49 6.36
C ALA A 276 -2.78 -5.89 5.73
N GLY A 277 -2.70 -6.94 6.56
CA GLY A 277 -2.71 -8.32 6.07
C GLY A 277 -4.05 -8.74 5.45
N MET A 278 -5.18 -8.32 6.05
CA MET A 278 -6.52 -8.58 5.48
C MET A 278 -6.75 -7.84 4.16
N GLN A 279 -6.23 -6.62 4.04
CA GLN A 279 -6.30 -5.83 2.81
C GLN A 279 -5.36 -6.34 1.71
N TYR A 280 -4.45 -7.26 2.03
CA TYR A 280 -3.40 -7.67 1.10
C TYR A 280 -3.97 -8.26 -0.19
N LYS A 281 -4.99 -9.14 -0.13
CA LYS A 281 -5.65 -9.68 -1.33
C LYS A 281 -6.27 -8.57 -2.19
N VAL A 282 -6.90 -7.58 -1.56
CA VAL A 282 -7.50 -6.42 -2.24
C VAL A 282 -6.45 -5.66 -3.04
N ILE A 283 -5.25 -5.47 -2.48
CA ILE A 283 -4.20 -4.64 -3.07
C ILE A 283 -3.32 -5.45 -4.03
N ALA A 284 -2.73 -6.56 -3.57
CA ALA A 284 -1.86 -7.41 -4.37
C ALA A 284 -2.59 -8.00 -5.57
N GLY A 285 -3.82 -8.51 -5.39
CA GLY A 285 -4.62 -9.03 -6.50
C GLY A 285 -4.93 -7.95 -7.55
N THR A 286 -5.20 -6.71 -7.11
CA THR A 286 -5.40 -5.57 -8.02
C THR A 286 -4.12 -5.18 -8.75
N TRP A 287 -2.95 -5.29 -8.12
CA TRP A 287 -1.66 -5.07 -8.79
C TRP A 287 -1.38 -6.13 -9.86
N GLN A 288 -1.68 -7.41 -9.58
CA GLN A 288 -1.54 -8.48 -10.57
C GLN A 288 -2.49 -8.28 -11.75
N ALA A 289 -3.74 -7.89 -11.47
CA ALA A 289 -4.72 -7.56 -12.51
C ALA A 289 -4.24 -6.40 -13.39
N ALA A 290 -3.78 -5.31 -12.78
CA ALA A 290 -3.27 -4.15 -13.50
C ALA A 290 -2.03 -4.48 -14.34
N ALA A 291 -1.11 -5.31 -13.81
CA ALA A 291 0.05 -5.79 -14.55
C ALA A 291 -0.34 -6.59 -15.79
N ALA A 292 -1.24 -7.56 -15.65
CA ALA A 292 -1.73 -8.36 -16.78
C ALA A 292 -2.44 -7.52 -17.84
N VAL A 293 -3.22 -6.51 -17.43
CA VAL A 293 -3.84 -5.56 -18.38
C VAL A 293 -2.78 -4.75 -19.12
N ARG A 294 -1.77 -4.21 -18.43
CA ARG A 294 -0.68 -3.45 -19.08
C ARG A 294 0.06 -4.30 -20.11
N GLU A 295 0.37 -5.55 -19.77
CA GLU A 295 1.02 -6.48 -20.70
C GLU A 295 0.16 -6.78 -21.92
N ALA A 296 -1.14 -7.03 -21.72
CA ALA A 296 -2.07 -7.28 -22.83
C ALA A 296 -2.25 -6.07 -23.75
N GLU A 297 -2.37 -4.86 -23.19
CA GLU A 297 -2.52 -3.62 -23.98
C GLU A 297 -1.21 -3.27 -24.72
N ALA A 298 -0.05 -3.52 -24.11
CA ALA A 298 1.25 -3.34 -24.78
C ALA A 298 1.43 -4.30 -25.95
N ALA A 299 1.01 -5.56 -25.80
CA ALA A 299 1.04 -6.53 -26.89
C ALA A 299 0.12 -6.13 -28.04
N ARG A 300 -1.09 -5.64 -27.73
CA ARG A 300 -2.05 -5.15 -28.72
C ARG A 300 -1.51 -3.97 -29.53
N ALA A 301 -0.87 -3.00 -28.86
CA ALA A 301 -0.28 -1.84 -29.51
C ALA A 301 0.92 -2.16 -30.42
N GLN A 302 1.52 -3.34 -30.29
CA GLN A 302 2.59 -3.81 -31.18
C GLN A 302 2.07 -4.55 -32.42
N THR A 303 0.81 -5.01 -32.38
CA THR A 303 0.16 -5.72 -33.49
C THR A 303 -0.68 -4.80 -34.39
N GLU A 304 -0.98 -3.57 -33.94
CA GLU A 304 -1.66 -2.51 -34.71
C GLU A 304 -0.63 -1.60 -35.41
#